data_AF-A0A1S9CL01-F1
#
_entry.id   AF-A0A1S9CL01-F1
#
_cell.length_a   1.000
_cell.length_b   1.000
_cell.length_c   1.000
_cell.angle_alpha   90.00
_cell.angle_beta   90.00
_cell.angle_gamma   90.00
#
_symmetry.space_group_name_H-M   'P 1'
#
loop_
_entity.id
_entity.type
_entity.pdbx_description
1 polymer ?
#
loop_
_entity_poly.entity_id
_entity_poly.type
_entity_poly.pdbx_seq_one_letter_code
_entity_poly.pdbx_strand_id
1 'polypeptide(L)' 'MSSMKEAFSFYIVFTMLGIGVYMTWVQSVYLNTVDHLEREAKFAKVIGIIYIILAICGLCFCFK' A
#
# COMPACT_ATOMS: atom_id res chain seq x y z
N MET A 1 -14.07 22.55 9.79
CA MET A 1 -14.41 21.24 9.19
C MET A 1 -13.43 20.80 8.10
N SER A 2 -12.78 21.73 7.37
CA SER A 2 -11.85 21.42 6.27
C SER A 2 -10.52 20.79 6.71
N SER A 3 -9.86 21.34 7.75
CA SER A 3 -8.55 20.83 8.19
C SER A 3 -8.58 19.44 8.82
N MET A 4 -9.69 19.05 9.46
CA MET A 4 -9.86 17.66 9.94
C MET A 4 -9.98 16.68 8.77
N LYS A 5 -10.69 17.07 7.70
CA LYS A 5 -10.88 16.21 6.52
C LYS A 5 -9.55 15.98 5.79
N GLU A 6 -8.73 17.03 5.66
CA GLU A 6 -7.38 16.93 5.08
C GLU A 6 -6.46 16.03 5.91
N ALA A 7 -6.45 16.18 7.23
CA ALA A 7 -5.64 15.33 8.12
C ALA A 7 -6.04 13.85 8.02
N PHE A 8 -7.34 13.55 7.97
CA PHE A 8 -7.84 12.18 7.77
C PHE A 8 -7.49 11.63 6.39
N SER A 9 -7.62 12.43 5.32
CA SER A 9 -7.22 12.02 3.98
C SER A 9 -5.72 11.68 3.91
N PHE A 10 -4.88 12.51 4.51
CA PHE A 10 -3.43 12.26 4.55
C PHE A 10 -3.08 10.99 5.35
N TYR A 11 -3.75 10.79 6.49
CA TYR A 11 -3.58 9.60 7.31
C TYR A 11 -3.95 8.30 6.56
N ILE A 12 -5.07 8.31 5.83
CA ILE A 12 -5.50 7.17 5.01
C ILE A 12 -4.46 6.87 3.94
N VAL A 13 -3.96 7.90 3.24
CA VAL A 13 -2.97 7.73 2.18
C VAL A 13 -1.65 7.17 2.72
N PHE A 14 -1.17 7.67 3.87
CA PHE A 14 0.03 7.14 4.53
C PHE A 14 -0.14 5.69 4.99
N THR A 15 -1.32 5.36 5.53
CA THR A 15 -1.66 4.00 5.96
C THR A 15 -1.69 3.05 4.75
N MET A 16 -2.34 3.46 3.66
CA MET A 16 -2.38 2.67 2.42
C MET A 16 -0.99 2.46 1.82
N LEU A 17 -0.12 3.47 1.87
CA LEU A 17 1.26 3.35 1.42
C LEU A 17 2.04 2.35 2.29
N GLY A 18 1.89 2.45 3.62
CA GLY A 18 2.52 1.51 4.57
C GLY A 18 2.06 0.07 4.35
N ILE A 19 0.75 -0.16 4.18
CA ILE A 19 0.19 -1.48 3.85
C ILE A 19 0.72 -1.98 2.51
N GLY A 20 0.76 -1.12 1.50
CA GLY A 20 1.27 -1.47 0.17
C GLY A 20 2.72 -1.94 0.22
N VAL A 21 3.60 -1.18 0.89
CA VAL A 21 5.02 -1.54 1.08
C VAL A 21 5.15 -2.85 1.86
N TYR A 22 4.38 -3.01 2.94
CA TYR A 22 4.38 -4.25 3.72
C TYR A 22 3.99 -5.46 2.86
N MET A 23 2.91 -5.37 2.08
CA MET A 23 2.48 -6.46 1.20
C MET A 23 3.53 -6.78 0.12
N THR A 24 4.11 -5.75 -0.50
CA THR A 24 5.07 -5.94 -1.60
C THR A 24 6.40 -6.51 -1.14
N TRP A 25 6.91 -6.12 0.03
CA TRP A 25 8.25 -6.49 0.49
C TRP A 25 8.27 -7.53 1.60
N VAL A 26 7.40 -7.41 2.60
CA VAL A 26 7.41 -8.34 3.75
C VAL A 26 6.56 -9.56 3.43
N GLN A 27 5.28 -9.36 3.09
CA GLN A 27 4.34 -10.46 2.89
C GLN A 27 4.68 -11.30 1.66
N SER A 28 5.05 -10.66 0.54
CA SER A 28 5.48 -11.36 -0.67
C SER A 28 6.74 -12.21 -0.42
N VAL A 29 7.72 -11.71 0.33
CA VAL A 29 8.94 -12.47 0.66
C VAL A 29 8.62 -13.61 1.61
N TYR A 30 7.80 -13.37 2.63
CA TYR A 30 7.41 -14.40 3.57
C TYR A 30 6.66 -15.56 2.88
N LEU A 31 5.65 -15.26 2.06
CA LEU A 31 4.90 -16.26 1.29
C LEU A 31 5.81 -17.05 0.35
N ASN A 32 6.83 -16.41 -0.24
CA ASN A 32 7.74 -17.08 -1.17
C ASN A 32 8.78 -17.95 -0.45
N THR A 33 9.31 -17.47 0.67
CA THR A 33 10.49 -18.05 1.33
C THR A 33 10.13 -19.01 2.46
N VAL A 34 9.05 -18.74 3.20
CA VAL A 34 8.63 -19.56 4.36
C VAL A 34 7.56 -20.56 3.95
N ASP A 35 6.50 -20.07 3.28
CA ASP A 35 5.36 -20.92 2.93
C ASP A 35 5.50 -21.60 1.56
N HIS A 36 6.52 -21.24 0.77
CA HIS A 36 6.74 -21.71 -0.60
C HIS A 36 5.53 -21.51 -1.54
N LEU A 37 4.69 -20.52 -1.23
CA LEU A 37 3.48 -20.15 -1.99
C LEU A 37 3.81 -19.09 -3.05
N GLU A 38 4.54 -19.49 -4.09
CA GLU A 38 5.03 -18.56 -5.13
C GLU A 38 3.92 -17.76 -5.84
N ARG A 39 2.76 -18.40 -6.05
CA ARG A 39 1.62 -17.78 -6.73
C ARG A 39 0.98 -16.70 -5.86
N GLU A 40 0.84 -16.96 -4.56
CA GLU A 40 0.30 -16.00 -3.61
C GLU A 40 1.29 -14.89 -3.33
N ALA A 41 2.59 -15.21 -3.26
CA ALA A 41 3.66 -14.22 -3.15
C ALA A 41 3.64 -13.22 -4.30
N LYS A 42 3.46 -13.69 -5.54
CA LYS A 42 3.30 -12.82 -6.72
C LYS A 42 2.03 -11.99 -6.64
N PHE A 43 0.92 -12.58 -6.20
CA PHE A 43 -0.36 -11.87 -6.07
C PHE A 43 -0.30 -10.76 -5.01
N ALA A 44 0.26 -11.06 -3.82
CA ALA A 44 0.51 -10.10 -2.75
C ALA A 44 1.41 -8.96 -3.21
N LYS A 45 2.44 -9.27 -4.01
CA LYS A 45 3.33 -8.26 -4.59
C LYS A 45 2.59 -7.31 -5.53
N VAL A 46 1.78 -7.84 -6.43
CA VAL A 46 0.98 -7.06 -7.40
C VAL A 46 -0.03 -6.18 -6.66
N ILE A 47 -0.77 -6.73 -5.69
CA ILE A 47 -1.72 -5.95 -4.89
C ILE A 47 -1.00 -4.85 -4.12
N GLY A 48 0.11 -5.16 -3.45
CA GLY A 48 0.88 -4.16 -2.71
C GLY A 48 1.36 -3.01 -3.61
N ILE A 49 1.79 -3.31 -4.84
CA ILE A 49 2.18 -2.29 -5.83
C ILE A 49 0.98 -1.41 -6.22
N ILE A 50 -0.21 -2.00 -6.42
CA ILE A 50 -1.43 -1.23 -6.72
C ILE A 50 -1.76 -0.27 -5.56
N TYR A 51 -1.65 -0.73 -4.30
CA TYR A 51 -1.85 0.12 -3.13
C TYR A 51 -0.86 1.29 -3.08
N ILE A 52 0.42 1.05 -3.38
CA ILE A 52 1.45 2.10 -3.46
C ILE A 52 1.09 3.11 -4.56
N ILE A 53 0.71 2.65 -5.75
CA ILE A 53 0.33 3.54 -6.88
C ILE A 53 -0.88 4.39 -6.50
N LEU A 54 -1.93 3.78 -5.93
CA LEU A 54 -3.13 4.51 -5.51
C LEU A 54 -2.82 5.53 -4.41
N ALA A 55 -1.94 5.19 -3.47
CA ALA A 55 -1.49 6.12 -2.44
C ALA A 55 -0.73 7.32 -3.05
N ILE A 56 0.17 7.07 -4.02
CA ILE A 56 0.89 8.15 -4.74
C ILE A 56 -0.09 9.03 -5.52
N CYS A 57 -1.06 8.45 -6.23
CA CYS A 57 -2.12 9.20 -6.90
C CYS A 57 -2.94 10.04 -5.91
N GLY A 58 -3.25 9.47 -4.74
CA GLY A 58 -3.94 10.16 -3.65
C GLY A 58 -3.15 11.35 -3.11
N LEU A 59 -1.83 11.21 -2.94
CA LEU A 59 -0.95 12.34 -2.58
C LEU A 59 -0.98 13.43 -3.66
N CYS A 60 -0.80 13.07 -4.93
CA CYS A 60 -0.86 14.04 -6.04
C CYS A 60 -2.20 14.78 -6.11
N PHE A 61 -3.31 14.10 -5.82
CA PHE A 61 -4.64 14.72 -5.83
C PHE A 61 -4.93 15.56 -4.58
N CYS A 62 -4.39 15.17 -3.42
CA CYS A 62 -4.58 15.88 -2.15
C CYS A 62 -3.73 17.17 -2.05
N PHE A 63 -2.63 17.27 -2.82
CA PHE A 63 -1.78 18.47 -2.89
C PHE A 63 -2.22 19.49 -3.96
N LYS A 64 -3.30 19.23 -4.70
CA LYS A 64 -3.82 20.12 -5.76
C LYS A 64 -5.09 20.83 -5.30
#